data_AF-A0AAX2S1F4-F1
#
_entry.id   AF-A0AAX2S1F4-F1
#
_cell.length_a   1.000
_cell.length_b   1.000
_cell.length_c   1.000
_cell.angle_alpha   90.00
_cell.angle_beta   90.00
_cell.angle_gamma   90.00
#
_symmetry.space_group_name_H-M   'P 1'
#
loop_
_entity.id
_entity.type
_entity.pdbx_description
1 polymer ?
#
loop_
_entity_poly.entity_id
_entity_poly.type
_entity_poly.pdbx_seq_one_letter_code
_entity_poly.pdbx_strand_id
1 'polypeptide(L)'
;VKTDAGNSIALGQGSEATKKEKSEATYTTDTNSIKFINFSGHGNDKSVLSIGDTGKERLITHVAPGTISASSTHAINGSQLYSVIDVFGHLG
;
A
#
# COMPACT_ATOMS: atom_id res chain seq x y z
N VAL A 1 7.41 -19.86 2.71
CA VAL A 1 8.37 -18.74 2.54
C VAL A 1 8.97 -18.93 1.17
N LYS A 2 8.72 -18.01 0.23
CA LYS A 2 9.41 -18.07 -1.05
C LYS A 2 10.91 -17.90 -0.83
N THR A 3 11.73 -18.56 -1.63
CA THR A 3 13.19 -18.53 -1.50
C THR A 3 13.80 -17.13 -1.67
N ASP A 4 13.03 -16.18 -2.21
CA ASP A 4 13.39 -14.77 -2.42
C ASP A 4 12.78 -13.79 -1.39
N ALA A 5 12.12 -14.29 -0.33
CA ALA A 5 11.44 -13.44 0.65
C ALA A 5 12.39 -12.59 1.51
N GLY A 6 13.68 -12.93 1.58
CA GLY A 6 14.67 -12.21 2.38
C GLY A 6 14.23 -12.08 3.85
N ASN A 7 14.07 -10.85 4.32
CA ASN A 7 13.62 -10.51 5.67
C ASN A 7 12.15 -10.06 5.74
N SER A 8 11.33 -10.38 4.74
CA SER A 8 9.89 -10.18 4.78
C SER A 8 9.23 -11.08 5.84
N ILE A 9 8.14 -10.62 6.43
CA ILE A 9 7.44 -11.29 7.53
C ILE A 9 6.04 -11.69 7.07
N ALA A 10 5.60 -12.89 7.42
CA ALA A 10 4.21 -13.34 7.28
C ALA A 10 3.52 -13.34 8.65
N LEU A 11 2.36 -12.70 8.77
CA LEU A 11 1.54 -12.73 9.98
C LEU A 11 0.26 -13.51 9.77
N GLY A 12 0.08 -14.53 10.61
CA GLY A 12 -1.12 -15.36 10.65
C GLY A 12 -1.05 -16.62 9.78
N GLN A 13 -1.92 -17.58 10.09
CA GLN A 13 -2.04 -18.83 9.34
C GLN A 13 -2.42 -18.52 7.88
N GLY A 14 -1.80 -19.20 6.92
CA GLY A 14 -2.12 -19.04 5.49
C GLY A 14 -1.62 -17.73 4.87
N SER A 15 -0.84 -16.94 5.61
CA SER A 15 -0.07 -15.83 5.04
C SER A 15 1.26 -16.35 4.49
N GLU A 16 1.73 -15.75 3.39
CA GLU A 16 3.02 -16.09 2.81
C GLU A 16 3.97 -14.88 2.83
N ALA A 17 5.20 -15.08 3.32
CA ALA A 17 6.26 -14.09 3.19
C ALA A 17 6.71 -14.08 1.73
N THR A 18 6.48 -12.97 1.05
CA THR A 18 6.79 -12.78 -0.36
C THR A 18 8.13 -12.06 -0.54
N LYS A 19 8.59 -12.05 -1.80
CA LYS A 19 9.73 -11.24 -2.24
C LYS A 19 9.61 -9.79 -1.79
N LYS A 20 10.76 -9.14 -1.70
CA LYS A 20 10.84 -7.70 -1.46
C LYS A 20 10.20 -6.94 -2.62
N GLU A 21 9.51 -5.85 -2.31
CA GLU A 21 8.74 -5.08 -3.28
C GLU A 21 9.34 -3.69 -3.53
N LYS A 22 9.03 -3.15 -4.70
CA LYS A 22 9.35 -1.76 -5.03
C LYS A 22 8.27 -0.85 -4.44
N SER A 23 8.67 0.12 -3.62
CA SER A 23 7.75 1.12 -3.05
C SER A 23 7.57 2.30 -4.00
N GLU A 24 6.91 2.05 -5.14
CA GLU A 24 6.46 3.04 -6.13
C GLU A 24 5.09 2.64 -6.68
N ALA A 25 4.24 3.61 -7.05
CA ALA A 25 2.97 3.34 -7.69
C ALA A 25 2.93 3.97 -9.09
N THR A 26 2.83 3.14 -10.13
CA THR A 26 2.58 3.58 -11.50
C THR A 26 1.26 2.98 -11.95
N TYR A 27 0.34 3.83 -12.38
CA TYR A 27 -0.92 3.41 -12.97
C TYR A 27 -0.82 3.63 -14.47
N THR A 28 -0.70 2.54 -15.22
CA THR A 28 -0.63 2.55 -16.68
C THR A 28 -1.95 2.07 -17.24
N THR A 29 -2.50 2.84 -18.18
CA THR A 29 -3.59 2.47 -19.09
C THR A 29 -2.98 2.20 -20.47
N ASP A 30 -3.77 1.71 -21.41
CA ASP A 30 -3.31 1.38 -22.77
C ASP A 30 -2.65 2.56 -23.50
N THR A 31 -2.98 3.80 -23.12
CA THR A 31 -2.50 5.02 -23.80
C THR A 31 -1.75 6.00 -22.92
N ASN A 32 -1.90 5.94 -21.59
CA ASN A 32 -1.33 6.90 -20.65
C ASN A 32 -0.76 6.22 -19.40
N SER A 33 0.30 6.78 -18.83
CA SER A 33 0.83 6.37 -17.52
C SER A 33 0.80 7.54 -16.53
N ILE A 34 0.15 7.35 -15.40
CA ILE A 34 0.20 8.23 -14.23
C ILE A 34 1.20 7.63 -13.26
N LYS A 35 2.36 8.28 -13.11
CA LYS A 35 3.37 7.88 -12.13
C LYS A 35 3.17 8.68 -10.85
N PHE A 36 2.85 7.99 -9.77
CA PHE A 36 2.88 8.59 -8.43
C PHE A 36 4.30 8.43 -7.88
N ILE A 37 5.09 9.49 -8.01
CA ILE A 37 6.48 9.57 -7.55
C ILE A 37 6.60 10.41 -6.29
N ASN A 38 7.70 10.22 -5.55
CA ASN A 38 8.09 10.98 -4.35
C ASN A 38 7.31 10.68 -3.06
N PHE A 39 6.81 9.46 -2.89
CA PHE A 39 6.34 9.02 -1.58
C PHE A 39 7.49 8.96 -0.58
N SER A 40 7.24 9.37 0.67
CA SER A 40 8.17 9.07 1.75
C SER A 40 8.36 7.56 1.89
N GLY A 41 9.61 7.12 2.10
CA GLY A 41 9.95 5.70 2.22
C GLY A 41 10.06 4.94 0.89
N HIS A 42 10.00 5.63 -0.26
CA HIS A 42 10.24 5.03 -1.58
C HIS A 42 11.58 4.29 -1.65
N GLY A 43 11.68 3.31 -2.53
CA GLY A 43 12.90 2.54 -2.74
C GLY A 43 12.65 1.19 -3.36
N ASN A 44 13.75 0.56 -3.79
CA ASN A 44 13.76 -0.82 -4.24
C ASN A 44 13.97 -1.76 -3.04
N ASP A 45 13.62 -3.03 -3.21
CA ASP A 45 13.93 -4.11 -2.26
C ASP A 45 13.44 -3.86 -0.83
N LYS A 46 12.21 -3.35 -0.68
CA LYS A 46 11.58 -3.16 0.64
C LYS A 46 11.04 -4.50 1.14
N SER A 47 11.44 -4.91 2.34
CA SER A 47 10.84 -6.06 3.02
C SER A 47 9.37 -5.80 3.29
N VAL A 48 8.54 -6.83 3.08
CA VAL A 48 7.09 -6.70 3.24
C VAL A 48 6.59 -7.34 4.52
N LEU A 49 5.48 -6.80 5.02
CA LEU A 49 4.66 -7.44 6.04
C LEU A 49 3.43 -8.04 5.35
N SER A 50 3.48 -9.33 5.06
CA SER A 50 2.36 -10.04 4.44
C SER A 50 1.37 -10.50 5.51
N ILE A 51 0.11 -10.09 5.38
CA ILE A 51 -0.99 -10.48 6.28
C ILE A 51 -1.97 -11.47 5.62
N GLY A 52 -1.58 -12.06 4.50
CA GLY A 52 -2.40 -13.00 3.74
C GLY A 52 -1.63 -13.61 2.57
N ASP A 53 -2.39 -14.09 1.60
CA ASP A 53 -1.88 -14.53 0.30
C ASP A 53 -2.89 -14.10 -0.77
N THR A 54 -2.53 -14.23 -2.04
CA THR A 54 -3.39 -13.87 -3.17
C THR A 54 -4.74 -14.60 -3.08
N GLY A 55 -5.84 -13.85 -3.09
CA GLY A 55 -7.20 -14.36 -2.92
C GLY A 55 -7.57 -14.75 -1.48
N LYS A 56 -6.68 -14.47 -0.52
CA LYS A 56 -6.85 -14.69 0.92
C LYS A 56 -6.38 -13.46 1.71
N GLU A 57 -6.69 -12.28 1.18
CA GLU A 57 -6.38 -11.01 1.79
C GLU A 57 -7.18 -10.82 3.09
N ARG A 58 -6.66 -9.97 3.98
CA ARG A 58 -7.31 -9.65 5.26
C ARG A 58 -7.55 -8.17 5.39
N LEU A 59 -8.60 -7.81 6.12
CA LEU A 59 -8.87 -6.44 6.53
C LEU A 59 -7.96 -6.05 7.70
N ILE A 60 -7.42 -4.84 7.64
CA ILE A 60 -6.80 -4.19 8.80
C ILE A 60 -7.82 -3.19 9.35
N THR A 61 -8.35 -3.46 10.54
CA THR A 61 -9.38 -2.63 11.17
C THR A 61 -8.79 -1.78 12.30
N HIS A 62 -9.55 -0.78 12.74
CA HIS A 62 -9.14 0.16 13.80
C HIS A 62 -7.87 0.96 13.49
N VAL A 63 -7.61 1.21 12.21
CA VAL A 63 -6.54 2.11 11.75
C VAL A 63 -6.98 3.54 11.96
N ALA A 64 -6.36 4.24 12.92
CA ALA A 64 -6.55 5.68 13.09
C ALA A 64 -6.10 6.44 11.83
N PRO A 65 -6.63 7.65 11.56
CA PRO A 65 -6.22 8.43 10.39
C PRO A 65 -4.71 8.69 10.38
N GLY A 66 -4.05 8.34 9.27
CA GLY A 66 -2.64 8.61 9.07
C GLY A 66 -2.38 10.08 8.78
N THR A 67 -1.12 10.52 8.95
CA THR A 67 -0.74 11.90 8.60
C THR A 67 -0.79 12.08 7.09
N ILE A 68 -1.41 13.17 6.62
CA ILE A 68 -1.42 13.53 5.19
C ILE A 68 -0.36 14.63 4.98
N SER A 69 0.85 14.21 4.60
CA SER A 69 1.96 15.11 4.26
C SER A 69 2.94 14.41 3.30
N ALA A 70 3.78 15.19 2.63
CA ALA A 70 4.77 14.66 1.67
C ALA A 70 5.78 13.67 2.31
N SER A 71 6.04 13.80 3.61
CA SER A 71 6.98 12.97 4.36
C SER A 71 6.32 11.82 5.13
N SER A 72 5.00 11.67 5.09
CA SER A 72 4.28 10.66 5.87
C SER A 72 4.55 9.24 5.41
N THR A 73 4.74 8.34 6.37
CA THR A 73 4.81 6.88 6.18
C THR A 73 3.70 6.15 6.96
N HIS A 74 2.67 6.88 7.39
CA HIS A 74 1.54 6.32 8.11
C HIS A 74 0.57 5.61 7.15
N ALA A 75 -0.04 4.52 7.63
CA ALA A 75 -1.16 3.91 6.92
C ALA A 75 -2.33 4.90 6.84
N ILE A 76 -3.01 4.90 5.69
CA ILE A 76 -4.22 5.70 5.45
C ILE A 76 -5.45 4.80 5.63
N ASN A 77 -6.50 5.31 6.27
CA ASN A 77 -7.74 4.57 6.46
C ASN A 77 -8.85 5.00 5.48
N GLY A 78 -9.98 4.29 5.48
CA GLY A 78 -11.10 4.54 4.56
C GLY A 78 -11.75 5.93 4.71
N SER A 79 -11.84 6.48 5.92
CA SER A 79 -12.43 7.81 6.14
C SER A 79 -11.66 8.95 5.47
N GLN A 80 -10.33 8.80 5.35
CA GLN A 80 -9.50 9.79 4.67
C GLN A 80 -9.73 9.77 3.16
N LEU A 81 -9.82 8.58 2.56
CA LEU A 81 -10.16 8.46 1.14
C LEU A 81 -11.58 8.97 0.87
N TYR A 82 -12.54 8.66 1.75
CA TYR A 82 -13.91 9.18 1.65
C TYR A 82 -13.93 10.71 1.65
N SER A 83 -13.18 11.37 2.56
CA SER A 83 -13.11 12.84 2.61
C SER A 83 -12.59 13.45 1.32
N VAL A 84 -11.66 12.78 0.62
CA VAL A 84 -11.16 13.25 -0.68
C VAL A 84 -12.25 13.14 -1.74
N ILE A 85 -12.90 11.98 -1.84
CA ILE A 85 -13.97 11.73 -2.81
C ILE A 85 -15.14 12.71 -2.61
N ASP A 86 -15.51 12.96 -1.35
CA ASP A 86 -16.56 13.91 -1.00
C ASP A 86 -16.23 15.32 -1.54
N VAL A 87 -15.03 15.85 -1.29
CA VAL A 87 -14.61 17.16 -1.81
C VAL A 87 -14.65 17.21 -3.34
N PHE A 88 -14.17 16.17 -4.04
CA PHE A 88 -14.20 16.12 -5.50
C PHE A 88 -15.62 15.95 -6.07
N GLY A 89 -16.50 15.23 -5.38
CA GLY A 89 -17.89 15.03 -5.79
C GLY A 89 -18.70 16.33 -5.81
N HIS A 90 -18.28 17.34 -5.04
CA HIS A 90 -18.88 18.67 -5.02
C HIS A 90 -18.33 19.63 -6.10
N LEU A 91 -17.39 19.19 -6.95
CA LEU A 91 -16.86 19.99 -8.07
C LEU A 91 -17.68 19.88 -9.37
N GLY A 92 -18.92 19.36 -9.26
CA GLY A 92 -19.90 19.29 -10.35
C GLY A 92 -20.67 20.58 -10.57
#